data_AF-A0A7S2MDN0-F1
#
_entry.id   AF-A0A7S2MDN0-F1
#
_cell.length_a   1.000
_cell.length_b   1.000
_cell.length_c   1.000
_cell.angle_alpha   90.00
_cell.angle_beta   90.00
_cell.angle_gamma   90.00
#
_symmetry.space_group_name_H-M   'P 1'
#
loop_
_entity.id
_entity.type
_entity.pdbx_description
1 polymer ?
#
loop_
_entity_poly.entity_id
_entity_poly.type
_entity_poly.pdbx_seq_one_letter_code
_entity_poly.pdbx_strand_id
1 'polypeptide(L)'
;ILPPAQLPRVVQLLDSAWHNNLTPGQMVRLLGRQGPAMVNRIVRRRFNDRWDEHETKLVSDYLYHITAAPGSGEFAMNSLLKPIISPSSRGVFAREPLGRDLPKICVPMLVLFGDRDWLWHPQVPELVSDAQRAGGVCDLKVVPQAGHHLYLDNSQGFNETVSQFSDQHSRG
;
A
#
# COMPACT_ATOMS: atom_id res chain seq x y z
N ILE A 1 4.21 18.66 -9.30
CA ILE A 1 3.25 17.71 -9.89
C ILE A 1 3.08 18.15 -11.35
N LEU A 2 3.39 17.29 -12.33
CA LEU A 2 3.30 17.67 -13.74
C LEU A 2 1.83 17.82 -14.16
N PRO A 3 1.48 18.77 -15.04
CA PRO A 3 0.13 18.90 -15.55
C PRO A 3 -0.27 17.67 -16.40
N PRO A 4 -1.54 17.24 -16.38
CA PRO A 4 -2.00 15.97 -16.98
C PRO A 4 -1.63 15.80 -18.46
N ALA A 5 -1.52 16.91 -19.21
CA ALA A 5 -1.17 16.93 -20.63
C ALA A 5 0.28 16.46 -20.95
N GLN A 6 1.17 16.39 -19.96
CA GLN A 6 2.59 16.03 -20.15
C GLN A 6 2.92 14.59 -19.71
N LEU A 7 1.94 13.83 -19.21
CA LEU A 7 2.15 12.44 -18.81
C LEU A 7 2.07 11.49 -20.03
N PRO A 8 2.79 10.36 -20.05
CA PRO A 8 2.66 9.36 -21.12
C PRO A 8 1.19 8.92 -21.27
N ARG A 9 0.73 8.63 -22.50
CA ARG A 9 -0.69 8.28 -22.77
C ARG A 9 -1.23 7.15 -21.89
N VAL A 10 -0.41 6.15 -21.55
CA VAL A 10 -0.77 5.06 -20.64
C VAL A 10 -1.09 5.58 -19.23
N VAL A 11 -0.32 6.56 -18.75
CA VAL A 11 -0.54 7.20 -17.45
C VAL A 11 -1.82 8.03 -17.48
N GLN A 12 -2.08 8.77 -18.56
CA GLN A 12 -3.33 9.52 -18.73
C GLN A 12 -4.57 8.60 -18.76
N LEU A 13 -4.45 7.44 -19.40
CA LEU A 13 -5.51 6.42 -19.43
C LEU A 13 -5.75 5.82 -18.03
N LEU A 14 -4.69 5.51 -17.28
CA LEU A 14 -4.82 5.01 -15.90
C LEU A 14 -5.42 6.05 -14.97
N ASP A 15 -4.99 7.31 -15.10
CA ASP A 15 -5.54 8.42 -14.33
C ASP A 15 -7.02 8.68 -14.67
N SER A 16 -7.37 8.68 -15.96
CA SER A 16 -8.75 8.78 -16.42
C SER A 16 -9.61 7.60 -15.94
N ALA A 17 -9.08 6.39 -15.96
CA ALA A 17 -9.76 5.21 -15.43
C ALA A 17 -10.04 5.36 -13.92
N TRP A 18 -9.06 5.83 -13.15
CA TRP A 18 -9.21 6.11 -11.72
C TRP A 18 -10.30 7.16 -11.45
N HIS A 19 -10.31 8.26 -12.20
CA HIS A 19 -11.32 9.32 -12.08
C HIS A 19 -12.73 8.86 -12.49
N ASN A 20 -12.84 7.92 -13.43
CA ASN A 20 -14.11 7.33 -13.85
C ASN A 20 -14.58 6.16 -12.96
N ASN A 21 -13.99 6.01 -11.78
CA ASN A 21 -14.28 4.94 -10.84
C ASN A 21 -14.06 3.51 -11.37
N LEU A 22 -13.16 3.33 -12.33
CA LEU A 22 -12.72 2.00 -12.76
C LEU A 22 -11.82 1.38 -11.69
N THR A 23 -12.37 0.39 -10.97
CA THR A 23 -11.66 -0.31 -9.89
C THR A 23 -11.13 -1.68 -10.36
N PRO A 24 -10.13 -2.25 -9.66
CA PRO A 24 -9.73 -3.63 -9.90
C PRO A 24 -10.89 -4.63 -9.79
N GLY A 25 -11.82 -4.39 -8.85
CA GLY A 25 -13.01 -5.22 -8.70
C GLY A 25 -13.96 -5.14 -9.89
N GLN A 26 -14.16 -3.95 -10.45
CA GLN A 26 -14.91 -3.80 -11.70
C GLN A 26 -14.27 -4.55 -12.85
N MET A 27 -12.94 -4.53 -12.98
CA MET A 27 -12.25 -5.31 -14.03
C MET A 27 -12.49 -6.81 -13.88
N VAL A 28 -12.41 -7.34 -12.65
CA VAL A 28 -12.71 -8.76 -12.38
C VAL A 28 -14.14 -9.11 -12.78
N ARG A 29 -15.12 -8.25 -12.48
CA ARG A 29 -16.53 -8.46 -12.86
C ARG A 29 -16.75 -8.39 -14.37
N LEU A 30 -16.10 -7.45 -15.06
CA LEU A 30 -16.19 -7.29 -16.52
C LEU A 30 -15.61 -8.49 -17.28
N LEU A 31 -14.56 -9.12 -16.75
CA LEU A 31 -13.94 -10.30 -17.36
C LEU A 31 -14.79 -11.58 -17.20
N GLY A 32 -15.83 -11.54 -16.37
CA GLY A 32 -16.79 -12.64 -16.18
C GLY A 32 -16.08 -13.98 -15.93
N ARG A 33 -16.25 -14.92 -16.87
CA ARG A 33 -15.69 -16.29 -16.76
C ARG A 33 -14.17 -16.35 -16.65
N GLN A 34 -13.44 -15.33 -17.11
CA GLN A 34 -11.97 -15.28 -17.02
C GLN A 34 -11.48 -14.65 -15.70
N GLY A 35 -12.38 -14.06 -14.91
CA GLY A 35 -12.06 -13.43 -13.63
C GLY A 35 -11.31 -14.34 -12.65
N PRO A 36 -11.78 -15.58 -12.38
CA PRO A 36 -11.09 -16.49 -11.45
C PRO A 36 -9.64 -16.79 -11.86
N ALA A 37 -9.40 -17.04 -13.15
CA ALA A 37 -8.06 -17.32 -13.67
C ALA A 37 -7.13 -16.10 -13.56
N MET A 38 -7.66 -14.89 -13.77
CA MET A 38 -6.91 -13.66 -13.56
C MET A 38 -6.51 -13.50 -12.09
N VAL A 39 -7.45 -13.67 -11.16
CA VAL A 39 -7.18 -13.55 -9.72
C VAL A 39 -6.15 -14.58 -9.29
N ASN A 40 -6.30 -15.85 -9.71
CA ASN A 40 -5.33 -16.89 -9.41
C ASN A 40 -3.92 -16.55 -9.90
N ARG A 41 -3.79 -16.01 -11.12
CA ARG A 41 -2.49 -15.57 -11.65
C ARG A 41 -1.87 -14.43 -10.82
N ILE A 42 -2.68 -13.48 -10.35
CA ILE A 42 -2.22 -12.38 -9.49
C ILE A 42 -1.76 -12.90 -8.14
N VAL A 43 -2.54 -13.79 -7.51
CA VAL A 43 -2.21 -14.41 -6.21
C VAL A 43 -0.92 -15.21 -6.31
N ARG A 44 -0.79 -16.10 -7.31
CA ARG A 44 0.46 -16.84 -7.56
C ARG A 44 1.66 -15.92 -7.67
N ARG A 45 1.56 -14.86 -8.47
CA ARG A 45 2.65 -13.91 -8.65
C ARG A 45 2.99 -13.15 -7.36
N ARG A 46 2.00 -12.80 -6.55
CA ARG A 46 2.20 -12.08 -5.28
C ARG A 46 2.90 -12.95 -4.24
N PHE A 47 2.56 -14.23 -4.20
CA PHE A 47 3.02 -15.16 -3.18
C PHE A 47 4.16 -16.08 -3.64
N ASN A 48 4.57 -16.01 -4.90
CA ASN A 48 5.74 -16.69 -5.47
C ASN A 48 5.82 -18.18 -5.07
N ASP A 49 4.69 -18.89 -5.20
CA ASP A 49 4.51 -20.30 -4.82
C ASP A 49 4.85 -20.64 -3.36
N ARG A 50 4.66 -19.67 -2.44
CA ARG A 50 4.79 -19.87 -0.98
C ARG A 50 3.85 -20.94 -0.42
N TRP A 51 2.75 -21.18 -1.11
CA TRP A 51 1.72 -22.15 -0.75
C TRP A 51 1.59 -23.21 -1.82
N ASP A 52 1.02 -24.36 -1.46
CA ASP A 52 0.75 -25.39 -2.44
C ASP A 52 -0.37 -24.98 -3.43
N GLU A 53 -0.59 -25.82 -4.44
CA GLU A 53 -1.58 -25.58 -5.49
C GLU A 53 -3.01 -25.44 -4.95
N HIS A 54 -3.34 -26.25 -3.94
CA HIS A 54 -4.67 -26.31 -3.34
C HIS A 54 -4.92 -25.08 -2.47
N GLU A 55 -3.97 -24.72 -1.60
CA GLU A 55 -4.00 -23.52 -0.77
C GLU A 55 -4.07 -22.25 -1.63
N THR A 56 -3.22 -22.15 -2.65
CA THR A 56 -3.22 -21.02 -3.58
C THR A 56 -4.56 -20.89 -4.27
N LYS A 57 -5.16 -22.01 -4.70
CA LYS A 57 -6.50 -22.01 -5.31
C LYS A 57 -7.56 -21.56 -4.32
N LEU A 58 -7.56 -22.06 -3.09
CA LEU A 58 -8.53 -21.67 -2.06
C LEU A 58 -8.51 -20.17 -1.78
N VAL A 59 -7.31 -19.60 -1.57
CA VAL A 59 -7.15 -18.15 -1.35
C VAL A 59 -7.59 -17.36 -2.59
N SER A 60 -7.25 -17.84 -3.79
CA SER A 60 -7.66 -17.20 -5.05
C SER A 60 -9.17 -17.19 -5.23
N ASP A 61 -9.84 -18.31 -4.95
CA ASP A 61 -11.30 -18.43 -5.06
C ASP A 61 -12.00 -17.51 -4.04
N TYR A 62 -11.52 -17.48 -2.80
CA TYR A 62 -12.00 -16.58 -1.77
C TYR A 62 -11.88 -15.11 -2.19
N LEU A 63 -10.68 -14.69 -2.64
CA LEU A 63 -10.43 -13.33 -3.10
C LEU A 63 -11.26 -12.98 -4.33
N TYR A 64 -11.44 -13.92 -5.27
CA TYR A 64 -12.30 -13.73 -6.43
C TYR A 64 -13.74 -13.46 -6.00
N HIS A 65 -14.32 -14.28 -5.12
CA HIS A 65 -15.72 -14.13 -4.72
C HIS A 65 -16.00 -12.83 -3.98
N ILE A 66 -15.08 -12.37 -3.13
CA ILE A 66 -15.20 -11.05 -2.47
C ILE A 66 -15.10 -9.93 -3.50
N THR A 67 -14.16 -10.03 -4.42
CA THR A 67 -13.91 -8.97 -5.42
C THR A 67 -15.01 -8.90 -6.49
N ALA A 68 -15.61 -10.05 -6.82
CA ALA A 68 -16.69 -10.17 -7.80
C ALA A 68 -18.07 -9.78 -7.23
N ALA A 69 -18.21 -9.66 -5.91
CA ALA A 69 -19.42 -9.16 -5.28
C ALA A 69 -19.73 -7.70 -5.71
N PRO A 70 -20.98 -7.21 -5.54
CA PRO A 70 -21.32 -5.82 -5.81
C PRO A 70 -20.38 -4.85 -5.10
N GLY A 71 -19.84 -3.90 -5.86
CA GLY A 71 -18.90 -2.92 -5.35
C GLY A 71 -19.51 -2.05 -4.25
N SER A 72 -18.72 -1.80 -3.20
CA SER A 72 -19.07 -0.84 -2.15
C SER A 72 -17.86 0.01 -1.77
N GLY A 73 -16.98 -0.50 -0.89
CA GLY A 73 -15.82 0.22 -0.36
C GLY A 73 -14.77 0.62 -1.41
N GLU A 74 -14.72 -0.07 -2.54
CA GLU A 74 -13.80 0.24 -3.64
C GLU A 74 -14.02 1.63 -4.27
N PHE A 75 -15.22 2.21 -4.15
CA PHE A 75 -15.50 3.57 -4.62
C PHE A 75 -14.97 4.64 -3.66
N ALA A 76 -14.87 4.31 -2.37
CA ALA A 76 -14.28 5.19 -1.38
C ALA A 76 -12.77 5.39 -1.63
N MET A 77 -12.07 4.39 -2.19
CA MET A 77 -10.65 4.51 -2.53
C MET A 77 -10.36 5.69 -3.45
N ASN A 78 -11.17 5.97 -4.48
CA ASN A 78 -10.93 7.09 -5.41
C ASN A 78 -11.15 8.46 -4.74
N SER A 79 -11.99 8.48 -3.70
CA SER A 79 -12.26 9.66 -2.89
C SER A 79 -11.12 9.92 -1.90
N LEU A 80 -10.52 8.88 -1.33
CA LEU A 80 -9.48 9.00 -0.30
C LEU A 80 -8.06 9.05 -0.87
N LEU A 81 -7.84 8.40 -2.01
CA LEU A 81 -6.52 8.19 -2.59
C LEU A 81 -6.43 8.77 -3.99
N LYS A 82 -5.22 9.18 -4.37
CA LYS A 82 -4.86 9.63 -5.70
C LYS A 82 -3.64 8.86 -6.21
N PRO A 83 -3.64 8.41 -7.47
CA PRO A 83 -2.42 7.91 -8.09
C PRO A 83 -1.43 9.06 -8.23
N ILE A 84 -0.18 8.82 -7.88
CA ILE A 84 0.93 9.75 -8.15
C ILE A 84 1.91 9.01 -9.03
N ILE A 85 2.22 9.62 -10.19
CA ILE A 85 3.24 9.13 -11.10
C ILE A 85 4.16 10.31 -11.41
N SER A 86 5.32 10.30 -10.78
CA SER A 86 6.41 11.26 -10.98
C SER A 86 7.71 10.51 -11.28
N PRO A 87 8.78 11.20 -11.73
CA PRO A 87 10.09 10.59 -11.87
C PRO A 87 10.64 10.00 -10.57
N SER A 88 10.23 10.53 -9.41
CA SER A 88 10.74 10.16 -8.09
C SER A 88 9.83 9.24 -7.28
N SER A 89 8.55 9.09 -7.67
CA SER A 89 7.60 8.26 -6.95
C SER A 89 6.47 7.78 -7.87
N ARG A 90 6.08 6.51 -7.73
CA ARG A 90 4.96 5.90 -8.44
C ARG A 90 4.17 5.05 -7.45
N GLY A 91 2.90 5.38 -7.22
CA GLY A 91 2.05 4.68 -6.27
C GLY A 91 0.67 5.31 -6.12
N VAL A 92 -0.09 4.86 -5.12
CA VAL A 92 -1.42 5.39 -4.78
C VAL A 92 -1.34 5.97 -3.37
N PHE A 93 -1.52 7.27 -3.23
CA PHE A 93 -1.27 7.99 -1.97
C PHE A 93 -2.53 8.68 -1.47
N ALA A 94 -2.59 8.93 -0.16
CA ALA A 94 -3.68 9.71 0.42
C ALA A 94 -3.78 11.11 -0.19
N ARG A 95 -5.00 11.59 -0.40
CA ARG A 95 -5.23 12.99 -0.81
C ARG A 95 -4.74 13.96 0.27
N GLU A 96 -5.04 13.64 1.52
CA GLU A 96 -4.56 14.32 2.73
C GLU A 96 -3.62 13.38 3.51
N PRO A 97 -2.30 13.46 3.28
CA PRO A 97 -1.34 12.59 3.94
C PRO A 97 -1.07 13.02 5.38
N LEU A 98 -0.97 12.04 6.29
CA LEU A 98 -0.67 12.24 7.71
C LEU A 98 0.67 12.96 7.97
N GLY A 99 1.61 12.91 7.02
CA GLY A 99 2.95 13.47 7.16
C GLY A 99 3.01 14.89 7.72
N ARG A 100 2.08 15.76 7.32
CA ARG A 100 2.02 17.17 7.77
C ARG A 100 1.63 17.33 9.24
N ASP A 101 0.93 16.34 9.77
CA ASP A 101 0.42 16.35 11.14
C ASP A 101 1.29 15.52 12.08
N LEU A 102 2.31 14.80 11.59
CA LEU A 102 3.25 14.05 12.44
C LEU A 102 3.83 14.90 13.59
N PRO A 103 4.25 16.16 13.39
CA PRO A 103 4.76 17.00 14.47
C PRO A 103 3.72 17.33 15.57
N LYS A 104 2.43 17.16 15.29
CA LYS A 104 1.32 17.45 16.22
C LYS A 104 0.94 16.24 17.07
N ILE A 105 1.44 15.05 16.73
CA ILE A 105 1.08 13.80 17.41
C ILE A 105 1.99 13.63 18.63
N CYS A 106 1.38 13.55 19.81
CA CYS A 106 2.10 13.49 21.09
C CYS A 106 2.40 12.07 21.60
N VAL A 107 1.97 11.03 20.87
CA VAL A 107 2.28 9.64 21.22
C VAL A 107 3.53 9.15 20.46
N PRO A 108 4.35 8.27 21.05
CA PRO A 108 5.46 7.64 20.32
C PRO A 108 4.98 6.95 19.05
N MET A 109 5.59 7.30 17.91
CA MET A 109 5.25 6.75 16.60
C MET A 109 6.38 5.91 16.02
N LEU A 110 6.02 4.78 15.44
CA LEU A 110 6.92 3.98 14.61
C LEU A 110 6.35 3.92 13.19
N VAL A 111 7.06 4.53 12.25
CA VAL A 111 6.77 4.48 10.82
C VAL A 111 7.57 3.33 10.21
N LEU A 112 6.87 2.35 9.64
CA LEU A 112 7.47 1.14 9.06
C LEU A 112 7.19 1.05 7.56
N PHE A 113 8.24 0.72 6.81
CA PHE A 113 8.15 0.37 5.40
C PHE A 113 8.90 -0.93 5.12
N GLY A 114 8.49 -1.65 4.06
CA GLY A 114 9.33 -2.70 3.47
C GLY A 114 10.38 -2.10 2.52
N ASP A 115 11.51 -2.78 2.33
CA ASP A 115 12.57 -2.36 1.39
C ASP A 115 12.12 -2.29 -0.09
N ARG A 116 11.00 -2.94 -0.42
CA ARG A 116 10.37 -2.95 -1.75
C ARG A 116 8.94 -2.40 -1.71
N ASP A 117 8.63 -1.53 -0.75
CA ASP A 117 7.29 -0.95 -0.59
C ASP A 117 6.94 0.01 -1.75
N TRP A 118 5.84 -0.26 -2.44
CA TRP A 118 5.33 0.55 -3.55
C TRP A 118 4.62 1.83 -3.08
N LEU A 119 4.37 1.98 -1.79
CA LEU A 119 3.88 3.21 -1.15
C LEU A 119 5.01 4.06 -0.55
N TRP A 120 6.28 3.67 -0.74
CA TRP A 120 7.40 4.51 -0.32
C TRP A 120 7.37 5.87 -1.02
N HIS A 121 7.57 6.94 -0.25
CA HIS A 121 7.69 8.30 -0.78
C HIS A 121 8.99 8.94 -0.30
N PRO A 122 9.79 9.59 -1.19
CA PRO A 122 11.08 10.18 -0.83
C PRO A 122 11.05 11.23 0.29
N GLN A 123 9.88 11.82 0.57
CA GLN A 123 9.71 12.81 1.64
C GLN A 123 9.55 12.18 3.04
N VAL A 124 9.34 10.86 3.15
CA VAL A 124 9.12 10.19 4.44
C VAL A 124 10.23 10.48 5.47
N PRO A 125 11.53 10.38 5.14
CA PRO A 125 12.59 10.68 6.11
C PRO A 125 12.56 12.12 6.63
N GLU A 126 12.23 13.09 5.78
CA GLU A 126 12.15 14.50 6.18
C GLU A 126 10.94 14.73 7.10
N LEU A 127 9.79 14.15 6.77
CA LEU A 127 8.57 14.27 7.60
C LEU A 127 8.76 13.68 9.00
N VAL A 128 9.49 12.58 9.12
CA VAL A 128 9.86 11.99 10.42
C VAL A 128 10.85 12.90 11.16
N SER A 129 11.83 13.46 10.44
CA SER A 129 12.79 14.40 11.02
C SER A 129 12.12 15.69 11.52
N ASP A 130 11.11 16.20 10.81
CA ASP A 130 10.28 17.33 11.25
C ASP A 130 9.57 17.02 12.57
N ALA A 131 8.98 15.82 12.70
CA ALA A 131 8.32 15.40 13.93
C ALA A 131 9.30 15.28 15.11
N GLN A 132 10.50 14.74 14.87
CA GLN A 132 11.57 14.69 15.87
C GLN A 132 12.04 16.09 16.28
N ARG A 133 12.23 17.01 15.31
CA ARG A 133 12.61 18.41 15.57
C ARG A 133 11.55 19.17 16.39
N ALA A 134 10.28 18.80 16.25
CA ALA A 134 9.19 19.34 17.08
C ALA A 134 9.15 18.75 18.51
N GLY A 135 10.08 17.87 18.86
CA GLY A 135 10.16 17.24 20.19
C GLY A 135 9.33 15.96 20.32
N GLY A 136 8.74 15.46 19.22
CA GLY A 136 8.00 14.20 19.21
C GLY A 136 8.93 12.98 19.13
N VAL A 137 8.45 11.83 19.62
CA VAL A 137 9.10 10.53 19.41
C VAL A 137 8.53 9.93 18.13
N CYS A 138 9.35 9.84 17.09
CA CYS A 138 8.94 9.30 15.79
C CYS A 138 10.13 8.57 15.14
N ASP A 139 10.04 7.25 15.04
CA ASP A 139 11.07 6.41 14.44
C ASP A 139 10.68 5.99 13.03
N LEU A 140 11.65 5.98 12.11
CA LEU A 140 11.50 5.38 10.78
C LEU A 140 12.36 4.12 10.71
N LYS A 141 11.76 2.97 10.39
CA LYS A 141 12.48 1.72 10.13
C LYS A 141 12.04 1.08 8.83
N VAL A 142 12.98 0.38 8.20
CA VAL A 142 12.76 -0.36 6.97
C VAL A 142 13.00 -1.85 7.24
N VAL A 143 11.99 -2.68 6.98
CA VAL A 143 12.08 -4.14 7.13
C VAL A 143 12.64 -4.73 5.84
N PRO A 144 13.74 -5.50 5.91
CA PRO A 144 14.36 -6.08 4.72
C PRO A 144 13.52 -7.22 4.15
N GLN A 145 13.69 -7.46 2.85
CA GLN A 145 13.00 -8.48 2.07
C GLN A 145 11.47 -8.40 2.15
N ALA A 146 10.92 -7.20 2.29
CA ALA A 146 9.49 -6.99 2.50
C ALA A 146 8.90 -5.95 1.55
N GLY A 147 7.68 -6.18 1.09
CA GLY A 147 6.88 -5.17 0.40
C GLY A 147 5.97 -4.42 1.37
N HIS A 148 4.85 -3.93 0.85
CA HIS A 148 3.87 -3.16 1.64
C HIS A 148 3.19 -3.95 2.77
N HIS A 149 2.98 -5.26 2.58
CA HIS A 149 2.48 -6.12 3.65
C HIS A 149 3.65 -6.78 4.38
N LEU A 150 4.48 -5.97 5.03
CA LEU A 150 5.72 -6.42 5.66
C LEU A 150 5.53 -7.50 6.73
N TYR A 151 4.40 -7.47 7.46
CA TYR A 151 4.01 -8.51 8.42
C TYR A 151 3.77 -9.88 7.77
N LEU A 152 3.49 -9.92 6.47
CA LEU A 152 3.27 -11.14 5.70
C LEU A 152 4.55 -11.60 4.99
N ASP A 153 5.31 -10.64 4.44
CA ASP A 153 6.53 -10.94 3.69
C ASP A 153 7.70 -11.33 4.62
N ASN A 154 7.87 -10.62 5.74
CA ASN A 154 8.90 -10.87 6.75
C ASN A 154 8.34 -10.62 8.17
N SER A 155 7.56 -11.58 8.67
CA SER A 155 6.92 -11.50 9.98
C SER A 155 7.92 -11.39 11.14
N GLN A 156 9.07 -12.06 11.03
CA GLN A 156 10.12 -11.98 12.06
C GLN A 156 10.68 -10.57 12.16
N GLY A 157 11.14 -10.00 11.04
CA GLY A 157 11.71 -8.64 11.04
C GLY A 157 10.69 -7.58 11.44
N PHE A 158 9.43 -7.72 11.03
CA PHE A 158 8.35 -6.85 11.50
C PHE A 158 8.17 -6.94 13.02
N ASN A 159 7.98 -8.14 13.56
CA ASN A 159 7.73 -8.36 14.99
C ASN A 159 8.89 -7.88 15.85
N GLU A 160 10.13 -8.20 15.48
CA GLU A 160 11.33 -7.74 16.19
C GLU A 160 11.40 -6.21 16.24
N THR A 161 11.12 -5.53 15.12
CA THR A 161 11.15 -4.06 15.05
C THR A 161 10.06 -3.43 15.92
N VAL A 162 8.85 -3.96 15.89
CA VAL A 162 7.72 -3.48 16.72
C VAL A 162 8.00 -3.70 18.21
N SER A 163 8.46 -4.90 18.59
CA SER A 163 8.78 -5.22 19.98
C SER A 163 9.91 -4.33 20.52
N GLN A 164 10.98 -4.14 19.75
CA GLN A 164 12.09 -3.27 20.16
C GLN A 164 11.63 -1.83 20.38
N PHE A 165 10.82 -1.27 19.47
CA PHE A 165 10.28 0.07 19.64
C PHE A 165 9.37 0.16 20.88
N SER A 166 8.51 -0.83 21.08
CA SER A 166 7.63 -0.90 22.25
C SER A 166 8.43 -0.98 23.56
N ASP A 167 9.45 -1.83 23.64
CA ASP A 167 10.29 -2.01 24.83
C ASP A 167 11.08 -0.74 25.19
N GLN A 168 11.48 0.04 24.18
CA GLN A 168 12.17 1.33 24.36
C GLN A 168 11.26 2.40 24.95
N HIS A 169 9.96 2.37 24.64
CA HIS A 169 9.02 3.45 24.98
C HIS A 169 7.95 3.05 26.02
N SER A 170 7.98 1.81 26.51
CA SER A 170 7.05 1.29 27.55
C SER A 170 7.53 1.52 28.98
N ARG A 171 8.74 2.08 29.19
CA ARG A 171 9.32 2.34 30.51
C ARG A 171 9.13 3.78 31.01
N GLY A 172 8.03 4.43 30.61
CA GLY A 172 7.60 5.74 31.10
C GLY A 172 6.59 5.64 32.23
#